data_AF-A0A437RA50-F1
#
_entry.id   AF-A0A437RA50-F1
#
_cell.length_a   1.000
_cell.length_b   1.000
_cell.length_c   1.000
_cell.angle_alpha   90.00
_cell.angle_beta   90.00
_cell.angle_gamma   90.00
#
_symmetry.space_group_name_H-M   'P 1'
#
loop_
_entity.id
_entity.type
_entity.pdbx_description
1 polymer ?
#
loop_
_entity_poly.entity_id
_entity_poly.type
_entity_poly.pdbx_seq_one_letter_code
_entity_poly.pdbx_strand_id
1 'polypeptide(L)'
;MAIAVLVGAGCTTPRAPEGEAPSAVPPRSTSAAPPARQAERLDRGAVALPAAGGRLLTWRALGTDASDLLFHVERDGRRLTTQPQALTQFLDTETLPAGSAPAYRITTVTAGGRSAAPEAALWLPEGALRLPLQTPPPHVGADGVPVPYEANDGAPADLDGDGRYEIVLKWQPANAKDNSQAGHTAPTLIDAYRLDGTRLWRIDLGPNIRSGAHYTPFAVYDFDGDGRAELMVRTADGTVDGTGRVLGQAGVDHRNERGYVLRGNEFLSVFDGRNGAVLASAPYTPARGDVGAWGDTYGNRVDRFLAGVAYLDGQRPSAVFSRGYYTRAVIAAWDWRGGQLSQRWVHDSAADTPAGRDAQGRTAFGQGAHWFAVSDVDGDGRDDIVYGAATLGSGGQLLYSTGLGHGDALHVGQHDPARPGRQIFMVHESPKSY
;
A
#
# COMPACT_ATOMS: atom_id res chain seq x y z
N MET A 1 -34.66 -45.62 -54.18
CA MET A 1 -34.47 -45.89 -55.62
C MET A 1 -35.44 -45.00 -56.38
N ALA A 2 -34.99 -43.82 -56.82
CA ALA A 2 -35.64 -43.01 -57.84
C ALA A 2 -34.67 -41.89 -58.25
N ILE A 3 -34.40 -41.84 -59.55
CA ILE A 3 -33.68 -40.79 -60.29
C ILE A 3 -34.72 -39.81 -60.83
N ALA A 4 -34.30 -38.54 -61.04
CA ALA A 4 -34.81 -37.49 -61.94
C ALA A 4 -35.11 -36.18 -61.16
N VAL A 5 -34.47 -35.01 -61.34
CA VAL A 5 -33.93 -34.23 -62.48
C VAL A 5 -34.92 -33.15 -63.01
N LEU A 6 -34.36 -31.93 -63.21
CA LEU A 6 -34.81 -30.70 -63.90
C LEU A 6 -35.74 -29.72 -63.12
N VAL A 7 -35.27 -28.54 -62.68
CA VAL A 7 -34.97 -27.24 -63.35
C VAL A 7 -36.21 -26.32 -63.50
N GLY A 8 -36.10 -25.07 -63.04
CA GLY A 8 -36.98 -23.98 -63.51
C GLY A 8 -37.15 -22.75 -62.61
N ALA A 9 -36.25 -21.78 -62.77
CA ALA A 9 -36.42 -20.32 -62.73
C ALA A 9 -37.37 -19.61 -61.73
N GLY A 10 -36.80 -18.60 -61.03
CA GLY A 10 -37.28 -17.23 -61.23
C GLY A 10 -37.85 -16.45 -60.05
N CYS A 11 -37.15 -15.36 -59.72
CA CYS A 11 -37.65 -14.06 -59.25
C CYS A 11 -37.75 -13.71 -57.75
N THR A 12 -36.83 -12.79 -57.42
CA THR A 12 -36.95 -11.57 -56.60
C THR A 12 -36.61 -11.62 -55.11
N THR A 13 -35.57 -10.85 -54.82
CA THR A 13 -34.91 -10.52 -53.55
C THR A 13 -35.64 -9.42 -52.76
N PRO A 14 -35.49 -9.38 -51.44
CA PRO A 14 -35.35 -8.14 -50.70
C PRO A 14 -33.88 -7.92 -50.27
N ARG A 15 -33.43 -6.68 -50.48
CA ARG A 15 -32.10 -6.14 -50.18
C ARG A 15 -31.94 -5.90 -48.68
N ALA A 16 -30.92 -6.50 -48.06
CA ALA A 16 -30.46 -6.18 -46.72
C ALA A 16 -29.44 -5.02 -46.77
N PRO A 17 -29.35 -4.16 -45.73
CA PRO A 17 -28.45 -3.03 -45.72
C PRO A 17 -26.98 -3.47 -45.65
N GLU A 18 -26.13 -2.76 -46.38
CA GLU A 18 -24.68 -2.94 -46.40
C GLU A 18 -24.09 -2.71 -45.00
N GLY A 19 -23.50 -3.76 -44.44
CA GLY A 19 -22.71 -3.68 -43.22
C GLY A 19 -21.35 -3.07 -43.53
N GLU A 20 -21.03 -2.01 -42.82
CA GLU A 20 -19.71 -1.38 -42.77
C GLU A 20 -18.67 -2.41 -42.32
N ALA A 21 -17.59 -2.56 -43.08
CA ALA A 21 -16.52 -3.49 -42.76
C ALA A 21 -15.83 -3.08 -41.44
N PRO A 22 -15.53 -4.02 -40.52
CA PRO A 22 -14.83 -3.67 -39.30
C PRO A 22 -13.43 -3.14 -39.63
N SER A 23 -13.15 -1.91 -39.16
CA SER A 23 -11.85 -1.28 -39.23
C SER A 23 -10.79 -2.22 -38.66
N ALA A 24 -9.77 -2.53 -39.47
CA ALA A 24 -8.64 -3.36 -39.06
C ALA A 24 -7.93 -2.71 -37.87
N VAL A 25 -7.91 -3.42 -36.73
CA VAL A 25 -7.08 -3.09 -35.58
C VAL A 25 -5.62 -3.15 -36.05
N PRO A 26 -4.80 -2.10 -35.86
CA PRO A 26 -3.41 -2.16 -36.24
C PRO A 26 -2.71 -3.26 -35.42
N PRO A 27 -1.75 -4.00 -36.01
CA PRO A 27 -1.03 -5.03 -35.28
C PRO A 27 -0.34 -4.42 -34.07
N ARG A 28 -0.54 -5.01 -32.88
CA ARG A 28 0.22 -4.69 -31.67
C ARG A 28 1.70 -4.71 -32.04
N SER A 29 2.35 -3.56 -31.89
CA SER A 29 3.81 -3.51 -31.84
C SER A 29 4.28 -4.56 -30.85
N THR A 30 5.22 -5.40 -31.25
CA THR A 30 5.93 -6.32 -30.35
C THR A 30 6.52 -5.49 -29.22
N SER A 31 5.84 -5.41 -28.08
CA SER A 31 6.30 -4.60 -26.96
C SER A 31 7.62 -5.20 -26.50
N ALA A 32 8.63 -4.36 -26.36
CA ALA A 32 9.75 -4.71 -25.50
C ALA A 32 9.18 -5.19 -24.15
N ALA A 33 9.86 -6.14 -23.49
CA ALA A 33 9.48 -6.52 -22.14
C ALA A 33 9.36 -5.23 -21.31
N PRO A 34 8.28 -5.06 -20.53
CA PRO A 34 8.13 -3.87 -19.69
C PRO A 34 9.39 -3.74 -18.83
N PRO A 35 9.88 -2.51 -18.61
CA PRO A 35 11.11 -2.30 -17.87
C PRO A 35 10.95 -2.89 -16.45
N ALA A 36 12.04 -3.45 -15.93
CA ALA A 36 12.01 -4.09 -14.62
C ALA A 36 11.63 -3.06 -13.54
N ARG A 37 10.72 -3.43 -12.64
CA ARG A 37 10.38 -2.64 -11.46
C ARG A 37 11.48 -2.79 -10.42
N GLN A 38 11.83 -1.69 -9.76
CA GLN A 38 12.51 -1.72 -8.48
C GLN A 38 11.75 -2.64 -7.53
N ALA A 39 12.48 -3.39 -6.71
CA ALA A 39 11.93 -4.23 -5.66
C ALA A 39 12.96 -4.33 -4.53
N GLU A 40 12.49 -4.62 -3.33
CA GLU A 40 13.34 -4.75 -2.16
C GLU A 40 14.31 -5.93 -2.29
N ARG A 41 15.54 -5.74 -1.81
CA ARG A 41 16.52 -6.82 -1.72
C ARG A 41 16.27 -7.60 -0.44
N LEU A 42 15.50 -8.68 -0.53
CA LEU A 42 15.16 -9.50 0.63
C LEU A 42 16.12 -10.67 0.84
N ASP A 43 16.35 -11.02 2.10
CA ASP A 43 16.96 -12.29 2.50
C ASP A 43 15.99 -13.46 2.29
N ARG A 44 16.38 -14.69 2.62
CA ARG A 44 15.48 -15.85 2.50
C ARG A 44 14.28 -15.81 3.44
N GLY A 45 14.25 -14.95 4.46
CA GLY A 45 13.18 -14.88 5.44
C GLY A 45 12.87 -16.25 6.05
N ALA A 46 13.89 -17.08 6.22
CA ALA A 46 13.70 -18.47 6.58
C ALA A 46 13.20 -18.56 8.03
N VAL A 47 12.14 -19.33 8.25
CA VAL A 47 11.56 -19.59 9.58
C VAL A 47 11.38 -21.08 9.78
N ALA A 48 11.47 -21.52 11.03
CA ALA A 48 11.19 -22.88 11.47
C ALA A 48 10.23 -22.82 12.66
N LEU A 49 9.14 -23.57 12.61
CA LEU A 49 8.13 -23.60 13.68
C LEU A 49 7.59 -25.02 13.92
N PRO A 50 7.06 -25.33 15.12
CA PRO A 50 6.34 -26.57 15.35
C PRO A 50 5.16 -26.75 14.39
N ALA A 51 4.99 -27.97 13.88
CA ALA A 51 3.86 -28.35 13.04
C ALA A 51 3.40 -29.78 13.36
N ALA A 52 2.26 -30.20 12.82
CA ALA A 52 1.82 -31.58 12.93
C ALA A 52 2.90 -32.52 12.35
N GLY A 53 3.40 -33.45 13.18
CA GLY A 53 4.41 -34.43 12.77
C GLY A 53 5.87 -33.96 12.78
N GLY A 54 6.17 -32.74 13.25
CA GLY A 54 7.56 -32.29 13.33
C GLY A 54 7.73 -30.77 13.44
N ARG A 55 8.71 -30.24 12.72
CA ARG A 55 8.97 -28.80 12.60
C ARG A 55 8.95 -28.40 11.12
N LEU A 56 8.06 -27.48 10.77
CA LEU A 56 7.95 -26.96 9.41
C LEU A 56 8.92 -25.81 9.24
N LEU A 57 9.76 -25.90 8.21
CA LEU A 57 10.58 -24.82 7.72
C LEU A 57 9.95 -24.24 6.46
N THR A 58 9.96 -22.92 6.33
CA THR A 58 9.57 -22.20 5.12
C THR A 58 10.55 -21.06 4.85
N TRP A 59 10.71 -20.70 3.58
CA TRP A 59 11.55 -19.58 3.15
C TRP A 59 11.05 -18.97 1.83
N ARG A 60 11.60 -17.83 1.45
CA ARG A 60 11.24 -17.11 0.22
C ARG A 60 11.87 -17.77 -1.01
N ALA A 61 11.05 -17.96 -2.04
CA ALA A 61 11.50 -17.91 -3.43
C ALA A 61 11.62 -16.44 -3.81
N LEU A 62 12.79 -16.00 -4.22
CA LEU A 62 13.05 -14.60 -4.57
C LEU A 62 12.79 -14.39 -6.06
N GLY A 63 12.30 -13.20 -6.43
CA GLY A 63 12.10 -12.85 -7.85
C GLY A 63 13.40 -12.81 -8.66
N THR A 64 14.56 -12.76 -7.98
CA THR A 64 15.91 -12.81 -8.56
C THR A 64 16.48 -14.23 -8.65
N ASP A 65 15.77 -15.24 -8.17
CA ASP A 65 16.22 -16.62 -8.25
C ASP A 65 16.25 -17.09 -9.70
N ALA A 66 17.32 -17.81 -10.06
CA ALA A 66 17.34 -18.55 -11.31
C ALA A 66 16.24 -19.62 -11.29
N SER A 67 15.63 -19.89 -12.45
CA SER A 67 14.51 -20.84 -12.56
C SER A 67 14.87 -22.28 -12.16
N ASP A 68 16.15 -22.61 -12.16
CA ASP A 68 16.72 -23.91 -11.81
C ASP A 68 17.37 -23.93 -10.42
N LEU A 69 17.16 -22.89 -9.59
CA LEU A 69 17.69 -22.84 -8.23
C LEU A 69 17.05 -23.90 -7.34
N LEU A 70 17.88 -24.64 -6.62
CA LEU A 70 17.46 -25.65 -5.66
C LEU A 70 17.99 -25.33 -4.26
N PHE A 71 17.46 -26.02 -3.26
CA PHE A 71 17.74 -25.76 -1.85
C PHE A 71 18.11 -27.05 -1.12
N HIS A 72 19.14 -26.95 -0.27
CA HIS A 72 19.41 -27.89 0.81
C HIS A 72 18.98 -27.33 2.14
N VAL A 73 18.53 -28.22 3.03
CA VAL A 73 18.20 -27.89 4.42
C VAL A 73 19.18 -28.59 5.35
N GLU A 74 19.69 -27.85 6.32
CA GLU A 74 20.63 -28.34 7.32
C GLU A 74 20.10 -28.02 8.71
N ARG A 75 20.36 -28.92 9.68
CA ARG A 75 20.07 -28.73 11.10
C ARG A 75 21.31 -29.10 11.91
N ASP A 76 21.78 -28.18 12.75
CA ASP A 76 22.95 -28.37 13.61
C ASP A 76 24.19 -28.84 12.84
N GLY A 77 24.38 -28.31 11.62
CA GLY A 77 25.48 -28.66 10.72
C GLY A 77 25.30 -29.97 9.94
N ARG A 78 24.21 -30.72 10.16
CA ARG A 78 23.87 -31.93 9.39
C ARG A 78 22.86 -31.62 8.30
N ARG A 79 23.16 -32.04 7.07
CA ARG A 79 22.21 -31.99 5.97
C ARG A 79 21.04 -32.95 6.19
N LEU A 80 19.82 -32.42 6.07
CA LEU A 80 18.56 -33.16 6.18
C LEU A 80 18.03 -33.62 4.81
N THR A 81 18.22 -32.81 3.78
CA THR A 81 17.82 -33.15 2.40
C THR A 81 18.84 -34.07 1.74
N THR A 82 18.42 -35.25 1.27
CA THR A 82 19.30 -36.19 0.54
C THR A 82 19.72 -35.64 -0.84
N GLN A 83 18.80 -34.96 -1.53
CA GLN A 83 19.02 -34.25 -2.80
C GLN A 83 18.49 -32.82 -2.66
N PRO A 84 19.06 -31.84 -3.38
CA PRO A 84 18.54 -30.48 -3.33
C PRO A 84 17.14 -30.43 -3.98
N GLN A 85 16.26 -29.59 -3.47
CA GLN A 85 14.84 -29.54 -3.87
C GLN A 85 14.44 -28.13 -4.33
N ALA A 86 13.44 -28.03 -5.21
CA ALA A 86 12.88 -26.74 -5.62
C ALA A 86 11.85 -26.17 -4.62
N LEU A 87 11.28 -27.02 -3.76
CA LEU A 87 10.29 -26.60 -2.76
C LEU A 87 10.92 -25.65 -1.74
N THR A 88 10.24 -24.55 -1.46
CA THR A 88 10.64 -23.57 -0.44
C THR A 88 10.05 -23.86 0.96
N GLN A 89 9.89 -25.15 1.23
CA GLN A 89 9.43 -25.67 2.52
C GLN A 89 10.03 -27.05 2.79
N PHE A 90 10.21 -27.40 4.06
CA PHE A 90 10.69 -28.71 4.48
C PHE A 90 10.12 -29.07 5.85
N LEU A 91 9.59 -30.28 6.00
CA LEU A 91 9.13 -30.80 7.30
C LEU A 91 10.22 -31.70 7.88
N ASP A 92 10.90 -31.23 8.92
CA ASP A 92 11.78 -32.08 9.71
C ASP A 92 10.94 -32.93 10.68
N THR A 93 10.88 -34.23 10.46
CA THR A 93 10.09 -35.20 11.23
C THR A 93 10.88 -35.94 12.30
N GLU A 94 12.19 -35.71 12.41
CA GLU A 94 13.00 -36.45 13.39
C GLU A 94 12.67 -36.05 14.83
N THR A 95 12.57 -37.00 15.75
CA THR A 95 12.32 -36.65 17.16
C THR A 95 13.53 -35.93 17.76
N LEU A 96 13.29 -34.76 18.35
CA LEU A 96 14.29 -34.00 19.10
C LEU A 96 13.98 -34.06 20.61
N PRO A 97 14.98 -34.00 21.49
CA PRO A 97 14.75 -33.85 22.92
C PRO A 97 13.86 -32.65 23.24
N ALA A 98 13.04 -32.77 24.28
CA ALA A 98 12.20 -31.67 24.76
C ALA A 98 13.09 -30.46 25.14
N GLY A 99 12.66 -29.26 24.75
CA GLY A 99 13.41 -28.02 25.00
C GLY A 99 14.57 -27.75 24.03
N SER A 100 14.76 -28.57 22.99
CA SER A 100 15.78 -28.31 21.97
C SER A 100 15.53 -26.99 21.23
N ALA A 101 16.62 -26.28 20.91
CA ALA A 101 16.63 -25.09 20.06
C ALA A 101 17.46 -25.37 18.80
N PRO A 102 16.92 -26.16 17.83
CA PRO A 102 17.66 -26.56 16.65
C PRO A 102 18.07 -25.37 15.79
N ALA A 103 19.31 -25.37 15.30
CA ALA A 103 19.83 -24.36 14.40
C ALA A 103 19.66 -24.81 12.95
N TYR A 104 18.64 -24.29 12.26
CA TYR A 104 18.40 -24.60 10.86
C TYR A 104 19.08 -23.62 9.91
N ARG A 105 19.49 -24.12 8.75
CA ARG A 105 20.07 -23.33 7.66
C ARG A 105 19.54 -23.77 6.30
N ILE A 106 19.40 -22.81 5.39
CA ILE A 106 19.01 -23.00 4.00
C ILE A 106 20.22 -22.68 3.11
N THR A 107 20.59 -23.62 2.26
CA THR A 107 21.70 -23.46 1.30
C THR A 107 21.15 -23.52 -0.11
N THR A 108 21.37 -22.47 -0.90
CA THR A 108 21.02 -22.48 -2.32
C THR A 108 22.05 -23.26 -3.13
N VAL A 109 21.59 -23.94 -4.18
CA VAL A 109 22.41 -24.75 -5.09
C VAL A 109 21.94 -24.50 -6.52
N THR A 110 22.87 -24.11 -7.40
CA THR A 110 22.61 -23.91 -8.84
C THR A 110 22.79 -25.20 -9.63
N ALA A 111 22.29 -25.28 -10.88
CA ALA A 111 22.45 -26.47 -11.72
C ALA A 111 23.91 -26.88 -11.98
N GLY A 112 24.86 -25.93 -11.90
CA GLY A 112 26.30 -26.22 -11.96
C GLY A 112 26.90 -26.78 -10.66
N GLY A 113 26.08 -27.08 -9.64
CA GLY A 113 26.50 -27.57 -8.34
C GLY A 113 27.16 -26.53 -7.43
N ARG A 114 27.14 -25.24 -7.81
CA ARG A 114 27.69 -24.17 -6.98
C ARG A 114 26.68 -23.82 -5.88
N SER A 115 27.17 -23.84 -4.63
CA SER A 115 26.40 -23.44 -3.45
C SER A 115 26.77 -22.03 -2.99
N ALA A 116 25.79 -21.30 -2.46
CA ALA A 116 26.04 -20.05 -1.73
C ALA A 116 26.29 -20.33 -0.24
N ALA A 117 26.62 -19.27 0.51
CA ALA A 117 26.69 -19.37 1.96
C ALA A 117 25.30 -19.70 2.54
N PRO A 118 25.22 -20.57 3.55
CA PRO A 118 23.95 -20.95 4.18
C PRO A 118 23.34 -19.80 4.98
N GLU A 119 22.07 -19.52 4.76
CA GLU A 119 21.29 -18.55 5.52
C GLU A 119 20.59 -19.22 6.71
N ALA A 120 20.59 -18.57 7.87
CA ALA A 120 19.98 -19.13 9.08
C ALA A 120 18.45 -18.96 9.06
N ALA A 121 17.72 -19.96 9.53
CA ALA A 121 16.29 -19.84 9.77
C ALA A 121 16.02 -19.40 11.23
N LEU A 122 15.05 -18.52 11.41
CA LEU A 122 14.56 -18.12 12.72
C LEU A 122 13.72 -19.25 13.34
N TRP A 123 14.16 -19.76 14.50
CA TRP A 123 13.41 -20.76 15.26
C TRP A 123 12.31 -20.11 16.10
N LEU A 124 11.07 -20.54 15.90
CA LEU A 124 9.86 -20.02 16.55
C LEU A 124 9.20 -21.14 17.37
N PRO A 125 9.70 -21.46 18.58
CA PRO A 125 9.24 -22.60 19.37
C PRO A 125 7.78 -22.52 19.81
N GLU A 126 7.20 -21.32 19.86
CA GLU A 126 5.80 -21.10 20.22
C GLU A 126 4.88 -21.05 18.99
N GLY A 127 5.40 -21.30 17.78
CA GLY A 127 4.65 -21.14 16.54
C GLY A 127 4.37 -19.67 16.17
N ALA A 128 4.97 -18.72 16.88
CA ALA A 128 4.84 -17.29 16.66
C ALA A 128 6.13 -16.55 17.03
N LEU A 129 6.37 -15.42 16.36
CA LEU A 129 7.35 -14.42 16.80
C LEU A 129 6.63 -13.43 17.74
N ARG A 130 7.13 -13.27 18.97
CA ARG A 130 6.65 -12.25 19.89
C ARG A 130 7.54 -11.02 19.82
N LEU A 131 6.97 -9.91 19.38
CA LEU A 131 7.64 -8.62 19.35
C LEU A 131 7.34 -7.84 20.64
N PRO A 132 8.32 -7.64 21.55
CA PRO A 132 8.08 -6.88 22.77
C PRO A 132 8.04 -5.37 22.45
N LEU A 133 6.84 -4.79 22.49
CA LEU A 133 6.63 -3.37 22.23
C LEU A 133 6.96 -2.50 23.45
N GLN A 134 7.53 -1.31 23.22
CA GLN A 134 7.67 -0.29 24.26
C GLN A 134 6.46 0.65 24.23
N THR A 135 5.38 0.20 24.85
CA THR A 135 4.13 0.95 24.97
C THR A 135 4.39 2.37 25.50
N PRO A 136 3.96 3.42 24.77
CA PRO A 136 4.06 4.79 25.24
C PRO A 136 3.36 4.97 26.59
N PRO A 137 3.88 5.83 27.48
CA PRO A 137 3.10 6.26 28.64
C PRO A 137 1.81 6.96 28.16
N PRO A 138 0.74 6.93 28.96
CA PRO A 138 -0.47 7.69 28.65
C PRO A 138 -0.17 9.17 28.40
N HIS A 139 -0.79 9.74 27.38
CA HIS A 139 -0.71 11.19 27.14
C HIS A 139 -1.54 11.93 28.18
N VAL A 140 -0.98 12.97 28.78
CA VAL A 140 -1.69 13.84 29.74
C VAL A 140 -1.77 15.23 29.12
N GLY A 141 -2.98 15.63 28.73
CA GLY A 141 -3.26 16.95 28.17
C GLY A 141 -3.46 18.02 29.24
N ALA A 142 -3.91 19.21 28.81
CA ALA A 142 -4.20 20.32 29.72
C ALA A 142 -5.37 20.06 30.69
N ASP A 143 -6.24 19.10 30.38
CA ASP A 143 -7.33 18.65 31.25
C ASP A 143 -6.85 17.70 32.37
N GLY A 144 -5.58 17.29 32.34
CA GLY A 144 -4.98 16.40 33.34
C GLY A 144 -5.45 14.95 33.25
N VAL A 145 -6.28 14.58 32.26
CA VAL A 145 -6.82 13.22 32.13
C VAL A 145 -5.84 12.35 31.34
N PRO A 146 -5.32 11.25 31.92
CA PRO A 146 -4.44 10.34 31.20
C PRO A 146 -5.18 9.57 30.10
N VAL A 147 -4.63 9.59 28.89
CA VAL A 147 -5.15 8.88 27.72
C VAL A 147 -4.17 7.77 27.34
N PRO A 148 -4.52 6.48 27.53
CA PRO A 148 -3.63 5.37 27.17
C PRO A 148 -3.53 5.19 25.66
N TYR A 149 -2.48 4.49 25.23
CA TYR A 149 -2.23 4.12 23.83
C TYR A 149 -2.43 2.62 23.60
N GLU A 150 -2.90 2.29 22.41
CA GLU A 150 -2.97 0.94 21.87
C GLU A 150 -2.16 0.83 20.57
N ALA A 151 -1.51 -0.32 20.38
CA ALA A 151 -0.87 -0.63 19.10
C ALA A 151 -1.97 -0.78 18.04
N ASN A 152 -1.80 -0.15 16.88
CA ASN A 152 -2.81 -0.08 15.83
C ASN A 152 -2.22 -0.49 14.48
N ASP A 153 -2.50 0.23 13.41
CA ASP A 153 -2.00 -0.09 12.07
C ASP A 153 -0.47 -0.09 11.99
N GLY A 154 0.08 -0.91 11.09
CA GLY A 154 1.51 -0.96 10.84
C GLY A 154 1.83 -1.42 9.42
N ALA A 155 3.08 -1.22 9.02
CA ALA A 155 3.59 -1.69 7.74
C ALA A 155 4.99 -2.30 7.93
N PRO A 156 5.31 -3.43 7.27
CA PRO A 156 6.68 -3.92 7.18
C PRO A 156 7.47 -3.11 6.14
N ALA A 157 8.73 -2.84 6.42
CA ALA A 157 9.67 -2.24 5.45
C ALA A 157 11.12 -2.50 5.88
N ASP A 158 12.03 -2.60 4.93
CA ASP A 158 13.47 -2.77 5.21
C ASP A 158 14.09 -1.37 5.39
N LEU A 159 14.26 -0.95 6.64
CA LEU A 159 14.63 0.43 6.98
C LEU A 159 16.15 0.65 7.00
N ASP A 160 16.94 -0.41 7.18
CA ASP A 160 18.40 -0.32 7.26
C ASP A 160 19.16 -1.03 6.13
N GLY A 161 18.43 -1.76 5.27
CA GLY A 161 18.92 -2.36 4.03
C GLY A 161 19.57 -3.72 4.27
N ASP A 162 19.28 -4.40 5.38
CA ASP A 162 19.84 -5.72 5.66
C ASP A 162 19.06 -6.87 4.98
N GLY A 163 17.94 -6.56 4.32
CA GLY A 163 17.06 -7.50 3.64
C GLY A 163 16.01 -8.14 4.53
N ARG A 164 15.86 -7.66 5.77
CA ARG A 164 14.81 -8.03 6.71
C ARG A 164 13.93 -6.83 6.99
N TYR A 165 12.65 -7.11 7.23
CA TYR A 165 11.72 -6.04 7.55
C TYR A 165 11.80 -5.66 9.01
N GLU A 166 11.86 -4.36 9.28
CA GLU A 166 11.34 -3.74 10.48
C GLU A 166 9.81 -3.62 10.40
N ILE A 167 9.20 -3.30 11.54
CA ILE A 167 7.79 -2.97 11.67
C ILE A 167 7.66 -1.48 12.00
N VAL A 168 7.08 -0.70 11.09
CA VAL A 168 6.60 0.65 11.38
C VAL A 168 5.20 0.53 11.98
N LEU A 169 5.02 1.02 13.20
CA LEU A 169 3.81 0.84 14.01
C LEU A 169 3.21 2.18 14.42
N LYS A 170 1.92 2.38 14.13
CA LYS A 170 1.14 3.50 14.63
C LYS A 170 0.57 3.17 16.00
N TRP A 171 0.75 4.07 16.96
CA TRP A 171 0.06 4.05 18.24
C TRP A 171 -1.18 4.93 18.17
N GLN A 172 -2.33 4.33 18.45
CA GLN A 172 -3.59 5.03 18.53
C GLN A 172 -3.90 5.38 19.99
N PRO A 173 -4.21 6.63 20.32
CA PRO A 173 -4.70 6.96 21.65
C PRO A 173 -6.15 6.49 21.82
N ALA A 174 -6.52 6.05 23.03
CA ALA A 174 -7.86 5.54 23.33
C ALA A 174 -8.98 6.58 23.13
N ASN A 175 -8.65 7.87 23.03
CA ASN A 175 -9.59 8.94 22.71
C ASN A 175 -9.58 9.37 21.24
N ALA A 176 -9.04 8.57 20.32
CA ALA A 176 -9.15 8.79 18.88
C ALA A 176 -10.62 8.97 18.44
N LYS A 177 -10.83 9.61 17.27
CA LYS A 177 -12.16 10.02 16.80
C LYS A 177 -12.35 9.65 15.34
N ASP A 178 -13.57 9.22 15.00
CA ASP A 178 -14.04 9.38 13.63
C ASP A 178 -14.26 10.87 13.32
N ASN A 179 -14.17 11.22 12.04
CA ASN A 179 -14.36 12.59 11.54
C ASN A 179 -15.73 13.19 11.86
N SER A 180 -16.77 12.37 12.06
CA SER A 180 -18.10 12.83 12.48
C SER A 180 -18.15 13.26 13.96
N GLN A 181 -17.17 12.84 14.77
CA GLN A 181 -17.18 12.99 16.21
C GLN A 181 -16.29 14.16 16.63
N ALA A 182 -16.85 15.09 17.41
CA ALA A 182 -16.07 16.12 18.09
C ALA A 182 -15.29 15.53 19.28
N GLY A 183 -14.28 16.27 19.75
CA GLY A 183 -13.46 15.95 20.90
C GLY A 183 -11.97 16.13 20.59
N HIS A 184 -11.21 16.55 21.60
CA HIS A 184 -9.75 16.59 21.52
C HIS A 184 -9.22 15.15 21.52
N THR A 185 -8.12 14.94 20.82
CA THR A 185 -7.39 13.67 20.81
C THR A 185 -5.98 13.88 21.32
N ALA A 186 -5.43 12.87 22.00
CA ALA A 186 -4.00 12.82 22.18
C ALA A 186 -3.29 12.66 20.81
N PRO A 187 -1.99 13.00 20.70
CA PRO A 187 -1.24 12.86 19.45
C PRO A 187 -1.18 11.43 18.94
N THR A 188 -1.02 11.25 17.63
CA THR A 188 -0.64 9.95 17.06
C THR A 188 0.88 9.81 17.14
N LEU A 189 1.35 8.63 17.56
CA LEU A 189 2.78 8.31 17.57
C LEU A 189 3.07 7.23 16.52
N ILE A 190 4.25 7.27 15.91
CA ILE A 190 4.72 6.25 14.98
C ILE A 190 6.08 5.77 15.45
N ASP A 191 6.23 4.46 15.66
CA ASP A 191 7.49 3.83 16.02
C ASP A 191 8.01 2.97 14.87
N ALA A 192 9.31 2.70 14.84
CA ALA A 192 9.88 1.58 14.09
C ALA A 192 10.54 0.58 15.04
N TYR A 193 10.32 -0.71 14.80
CA TYR A 193 10.87 -1.82 15.58
C TYR A 193 11.57 -2.83 14.68
N ARG A 194 12.76 -3.28 15.09
CA ARG A 194 13.32 -4.54 14.58
C ARG A 194 12.54 -5.73 15.12
N LEU A 195 12.63 -6.87 14.43
CA LEU A 195 11.96 -8.11 14.83
C LEU A 195 12.40 -8.68 16.18
N ASP A 196 13.53 -8.22 16.73
CA ASP A 196 14.00 -8.55 18.08
C ASP A 196 13.38 -7.69 19.19
N GLY A 197 12.55 -6.70 18.84
CA GLY A 197 11.91 -5.78 19.78
C GLY A 197 12.66 -4.47 20.02
N THR A 198 13.83 -4.28 19.43
CA THR A 198 14.55 -3.01 19.49
C THR A 198 13.74 -1.92 18.79
N ARG A 199 13.26 -0.91 19.53
CA ARG A 199 12.70 0.30 18.91
C ARG A 199 13.83 1.16 18.38
N LEU A 200 13.80 1.46 17.09
CA LEU A 200 14.76 2.31 16.41
C LEU A 200 14.50 3.79 16.74
N TRP A 201 13.25 4.22 16.62
CA TRP A 201 12.84 5.61 16.83
C TRP A 201 11.35 5.73 17.13
N ARG A 202 10.93 6.95 17.52
CA ARG A 202 9.54 7.37 17.68
C ARG A 202 9.35 8.76 17.08
N ILE A 203 8.35 8.91 16.22
CA ILE A 203 7.83 10.19 15.73
C ILE A 203 6.55 10.52 16.51
N ASP A 204 6.46 11.74 17.03
CA ASP A 204 5.24 12.29 17.63
C ASP A 204 4.63 13.30 16.66
N LEU A 205 3.44 13.00 16.11
CA LEU A 205 2.82 13.89 15.13
C LEU A 205 2.30 15.21 15.72
N GLY A 206 2.27 15.31 17.06
CA GLY A 206 1.90 16.51 17.77
C GLY A 206 0.40 16.80 17.76
N PRO A 207 -0.03 17.89 18.43
CA PRO A 207 -1.44 18.20 18.64
C PRO A 207 -2.17 18.64 17.36
N ASN A 208 -1.42 19.05 16.33
CA ASN A 208 -1.97 19.56 15.07
C ASN A 208 -2.26 18.46 14.04
N ILE A 209 -2.04 17.20 14.40
CA ILE A 209 -2.53 16.03 13.69
C ILE A 209 -3.51 15.29 14.59
N ARG A 210 -4.79 15.31 14.20
CA ARG A 210 -5.85 14.65 14.97
C ARG A 210 -5.75 13.13 14.82
N SER A 211 -6.06 12.39 15.89
CA SER A 211 -5.96 10.93 15.89
C SER A 211 -7.27 10.25 15.52
N GLY A 212 -7.21 9.31 14.58
CA GLY A 212 -8.34 8.50 14.13
C GLY A 212 -8.05 7.79 12.81
N ALA A 213 -8.93 6.88 12.41
CA ALA A 213 -8.71 6.00 11.26
C ALA A 213 -8.45 6.75 9.94
N HIS A 214 -9.04 7.93 9.76
CA HIS A 214 -9.00 8.65 8.47
C HIS A 214 -7.98 9.78 8.41
N TYR A 215 -7.19 10.01 9.47
CA TYR A 215 -6.32 11.18 9.59
C TYR A 215 -4.88 10.94 9.14
N THR A 216 -4.32 9.78 9.48
CA THR A 216 -2.88 9.50 9.33
C THR A 216 -2.65 8.20 8.57
N PRO A 217 -3.03 8.12 7.28
CA PRO A 217 -2.45 7.12 6.41
C PRO A 217 -0.97 7.49 6.17
N PHE A 218 -0.10 6.49 6.16
CA PHE A 218 1.33 6.65 5.90
C PHE A 218 1.80 5.65 4.87
N ALA A 219 2.84 6.00 4.12
CA ALA A 219 3.48 5.12 3.16
C ALA A 219 4.92 4.86 3.60
N VAL A 220 5.32 3.60 3.69
CA VAL A 220 6.70 3.19 4.01
C VAL A 220 7.24 2.40 2.85
N TYR A 221 8.31 2.88 2.21
CA TYR A 221 8.86 2.27 1.02
C TYR A 221 10.25 2.84 0.69
N ASP A 222 11.09 2.08 -0.02
CA ASP A 222 12.35 2.58 -0.60
C ASP A 222 12.02 3.47 -1.80
N PHE A 223 11.79 4.77 -1.55
CA PHE A 223 11.32 5.65 -2.61
C PHE A 223 12.48 6.04 -3.53
N ASP A 224 13.65 6.36 -3.00
CA ASP A 224 14.76 6.83 -3.83
C ASP A 224 15.62 5.72 -4.45
N GLY A 225 15.41 4.46 -4.06
CA GLY A 225 16.09 3.30 -4.61
C GLY A 225 17.49 3.07 -4.04
N ASP A 226 17.78 3.59 -2.84
CA ASP A 226 19.05 3.36 -2.17
C ASP A 226 19.12 2.01 -1.42
N GLY A 227 18.01 1.26 -1.44
CA GLY A 227 17.87 -0.05 -0.81
C GLY A 227 17.43 0.00 0.65
N ARG A 228 16.98 1.17 1.14
CA ARG A 228 16.38 1.38 2.45
C ARG A 228 15.06 2.12 2.29
N ALA A 229 14.10 1.81 3.14
CA ALA A 229 12.79 2.44 3.08
C ALA A 229 12.74 3.76 3.88
N GLU A 230 12.04 4.74 3.33
CA GLU A 230 11.62 5.96 4.01
C GLU A 230 10.15 5.87 4.46
N LEU A 231 9.79 6.69 5.44
CA LEU A 231 8.40 6.95 5.80
C LEU A 231 7.95 8.29 5.18
N MET A 232 6.83 8.28 4.47
CA MET A 232 6.10 9.49 4.07
C MET A 232 4.76 9.60 4.79
N VAL A 233 4.49 10.75 5.40
CA VAL A 233 3.25 10.99 6.14
C VAL A 233 2.90 12.48 6.20
N ARG A 234 1.60 12.79 6.33
CA ARG A 234 1.14 14.15 6.61
C ARG A 234 1.57 14.57 8.00
N THR A 235 2.19 15.73 8.11
CA THR A 235 2.68 16.33 9.36
C THR A 235 2.19 17.77 9.49
N ALA A 236 2.42 18.39 10.65
CA ALA A 236 2.03 19.76 10.92
C ALA A 236 3.07 20.46 11.80
N ASP A 237 2.84 21.74 12.08
CA ASP A 237 3.60 22.47 13.08
C ASP A 237 3.55 21.72 14.42
N GLY A 238 4.71 21.50 15.05
CA GLY A 238 4.83 20.80 16.32
C GLY A 238 4.99 19.27 16.23
N THR A 239 5.03 18.69 15.03
CA THR A 239 5.49 17.30 14.86
C THR A 239 6.95 17.18 15.33
N VAL A 240 7.28 16.13 16.07
CA VAL A 240 8.63 15.83 16.57
C VAL A 240 9.14 14.57 15.88
N ASP A 241 10.27 14.68 15.21
CA ASP A 241 10.90 13.56 14.49
C ASP A 241 11.63 12.59 15.44
N GLY A 242 12.14 11.49 14.89
CA GLY A 242 12.84 10.44 15.65
C GLY A 242 14.15 10.89 16.33
N THR A 243 14.68 12.05 15.96
CA THR A 243 15.86 12.67 16.58
C THR A 243 15.50 13.71 17.65
N GLY A 244 14.21 14.00 17.83
CA GLY A 244 13.71 15.03 18.74
C GLY A 244 13.61 16.41 18.11
N ARG A 245 13.83 16.54 16.79
CA ARG A 245 13.68 17.82 16.08
C ARG A 245 12.21 18.13 15.86
N VAL A 246 11.80 19.35 16.19
CA VAL A 246 10.45 19.84 15.91
C VAL A 246 10.35 20.36 14.47
N LEU A 247 9.34 19.91 13.74
CA LEU A 247 8.96 20.40 12.42
C LEU A 247 8.04 21.61 12.55
N GLY A 248 8.28 22.63 11.72
CA GLY A 248 7.47 23.85 11.71
C GLY A 248 7.62 24.65 13.01
N GLN A 249 6.52 25.22 13.49
CA GLN A 249 6.49 26.06 14.69
C GLN A 249 6.18 25.25 15.95
N ALA A 250 7.13 25.22 16.89
CA ALA A 250 6.91 24.61 18.20
C ALA A 250 5.85 25.38 19.02
N GLY A 251 5.04 24.66 19.79
CA GLY A 251 4.11 25.24 20.75
C GLY A 251 2.84 25.87 20.16
N VAL A 252 2.65 25.83 18.84
CA VAL A 252 1.43 26.32 18.20
C VAL A 252 0.32 25.27 18.31
N ASP A 253 -0.88 25.72 18.69
CA ASP A 253 -2.08 24.88 18.78
C ASP A 253 -3.18 25.37 17.84
N HIS A 254 -3.45 24.57 16.81
CA HIS A 254 -4.46 24.84 15.80
C HIS A 254 -5.78 24.11 16.06
N ARG A 255 -5.88 23.35 17.16
CA ARG A 255 -7.13 22.71 17.57
C ARG A 255 -8.17 23.78 17.90
N ASN A 256 -9.40 23.57 17.44
CA ASN A 256 -10.55 24.37 17.87
C ASN A 256 -11.18 23.77 19.14
N GLU A 257 -12.19 24.43 19.70
CA GLU A 257 -12.90 23.98 20.91
C GLU A 257 -13.51 22.57 20.78
N ARG A 258 -13.78 22.13 19.55
CA ARG A 258 -14.31 20.80 19.23
C ARG A 258 -13.20 19.78 18.91
N GLY A 259 -11.93 20.15 19.06
CA GLY A 259 -10.76 19.30 18.85
C GLY A 259 -10.40 19.02 17.40
N TYR A 260 -10.97 19.74 16.43
CA TYR A 260 -10.59 19.65 15.01
C TYR A 260 -9.45 20.60 14.67
N VAL A 261 -8.63 20.24 13.67
CA VAL A 261 -7.49 21.05 13.18
C VAL A 261 -7.76 21.54 11.76
N LEU A 262 -8.56 22.60 11.66
CA LEU A 262 -9.07 23.13 10.38
C LEU A 262 -8.35 24.41 9.90
N ARG A 263 -7.22 24.74 10.54
CA ARG A 263 -6.35 25.87 10.21
C ARG A 263 -4.90 25.48 10.40
N GLY A 264 -3.99 26.40 10.05
CA GLY A 264 -2.55 26.16 10.17
C GLY A 264 -1.98 25.39 8.98
N ASN A 265 -0.65 25.33 8.93
CA ASN A 265 0.06 24.70 7.83
C ASN A 265 -0.04 23.17 7.94
N GLU A 266 -0.08 22.54 6.79
CA GLU A 266 -0.02 21.09 6.65
C GLU A 266 1.17 20.78 5.76
N PHE A 267 1.93 19.76 6.10
CA PHE A 267 3.10 19.34 5.34
C PHE A 267 2.97 17.87 4.92
N LEU A 268 3.59 17.51 3.80
CA LEU A 268 4.00 16.14 3.54
C LEU A 268 5.49 16.06 3.87
N SER A 269 5.87 15.11 4.72
CA SER A 269 7.25 14.94 5.15
C SER A 269 7.77 13.54 4.85
N VAL A 270 9.04 13.47 4.46
CA VAL A 270 9.82 12.25 4.28
C VAL A 270 10.74 12.09 5.48
N PHE A 271 10.76 10.90 6.07
CA PHE A 271 11.60 10.55 7.22
C PHE A 271 12.55 9.42 6.88
N ASP A 272 13.79 9.51 7.35
CA ASP A 272 14.80 8.45 7.24
C ASP A 272 14.33 7.22 8.03
N GLY A 273 14.26 6.05 7.37
CA GLY A 273 13.80 4.82 8.00
C GLY A 273 14.63 4.37 9.20
N ARG A 274 15.92 4.71 9.26
CA ARG A 274 16.84 4.18 10.28
C ARG A 274 16.71 4.88 11.62
N ASN A 275 16.42 6.17 11.60
CA ASN A 275 16.44 7.03 12.79
C ASN A 275 15.22 7.94 12.92
N GLY A 276 14.31 7.94 11.95
CA GLY A 276 13.11 8.76 11.95
C GLY A 276 13.39 10.26 11.81
N ALA A 277 14.58 10.68 11.37
CA ALA A 277 14.90 12.09 11.13
C ALA A 277 14.13 12.61 9.91
N VAL A 278 13.62 13.84 9.97
CA VAL A 278 13.02 14.45 8.79
C VAL A 278 14.09 14.74 7.72
N LEU A 279 13.89 14.19 6.53
CA LEU A 279 14.76 14.38 5.37
C LEU A 279 14.33 15.58 4.52
N ALA A 280 13.02 15.67 4.26
CA ALA A 280 12.43 16.77 3.52
C ALA A 280 10.97 16.97 3.92
N SER A 281 10.49 18.20 3.75
CA SER A 281 9.08 18.54 3.91
C SER A 281 8.65 19.53 2.83
N ALA A 282 7.44 19.37 2.33
CA ALA A 282 6.78 20.30 1.42
C ALA A 282 5.37 20.62 1.93
N PRO A 283 4.72 21.71 1.49
CA PRO A 283 3.30 21.91 1.75
C PRO A 283 2.49 20.68 1.35
N TYR A 284 1.56 20.26 2.20
CA TYR A 284 0.73 19.09 1.93
C TYR A 284 -0.20 19.38 0.74
N THR A 285 -0.04 18.60 -0.32
CA THR A 285 -0.99 18.52 -1.42
C THR A 285 -1.58 17.12 -1.42
N PRO A 286 -2.91 16.97 -1.29
CA PRO A 286 -3.95 18.01 -1.46
C PRO A 286 -4.14 19.00 -0.30
N ALA A 287 -4.08 20.31 -0.61
CA ALA A 287 -4.24 21.37 0.37
C ALA A 287 -5.67 21.45 0.93
N ARG A 288 -5.82 21.93 2.17
CA ARG A 288 -7.13 22.08 2.83
C ARG A 288 -8.08 22.99 2.07
N GLY A 289 -7.63 24.18 1.69
CA GLY A 289 -8.49 25.21 1.11
C GLY A 289 -9.64 25.62 2.05
N ASP A 290 -10.76 26.05 1.45
CA ASP A 290 -12.01 26.26 2.19
C ASP A 290 -12.60 24.91 2.62
N VAL A 291 -12.90 24.77 3.91
CA VAL A 291 -13.52 23.57 4.47
C VAL A 291 -14.86 23.28 3.78
N GLY A 292 -15.65 24.32 3.49
CA GLY A 292 -16.96 24.20 2.84
C GLY A 292 -16.90 23.56 1.44
N ALA A 293 -15.78 23.71 0.72
CA ALA A 293 -15.59 23.13 -0.61
C ALA A 293 -15.58 21.59 -0.61
N TRP A 294 -15.39 20.97 0.57
CA TRP A 294 -15.46 19.52 0.75
C TRP A 294 -16.89 19.03 1.04
N GLY A 295 -17.89 19.90 1.10
CA GLY A 295 -19.29 19.53 1.26
C GLY A 295 -19.81 19.49 2.70
N ASP A 296 -19.02 19.92 3.67
CA ASP A 296 -19.48 20.34 4.99
C ASP A 296 -18.57 21.42 5.57
N THR A 297 -19.03 22.16 6.57
CA THR A 297 -18.28 23.27 7.19
C THR A 297 -17.73 22.92 8.57
N TYR A 298 -17.98 21.72 9.08
CA TYR A 298 -17.58 21.34 10.44
C TYR A 298 -16.31 20.48 10.50
N GLY A 299 -15.82 19.98 9.37
CA GLY A 299 -14.50 19.35 9.27
C GLY A 299 -14.50 17.84 9.01
N ASN A 300 -15.60 17.25 8.55
CA ASN A 300 -15.64 15.81 8.33
C ASN A 300 -15.00 15.43 6.98
N ARG A 301 -15.61 15.86 5.87
CA ARG A 301 -15.18 15.45 4.52
C ARG A 301 -13.81 15.97 4.13
N VAL A 302 -13.42 17.13 4.64
CA VAL A 302 -12.10 17.71 4.39
C VAL A 302 -10.98 16.83 4.93
N ASP A 303 -11.16 16.14 6.06
CA ASP A 303 -10.09 15.37 6.70
C ASP A 303 -10.19 13.86 6.42
N ARG A 304 -10.62 13.51 5.21
CA ARG A 304 -10.68 12.13 4.73
C ARG A 304 -9.47 11.83 3.87
N PHE A 305 -8.43 11.23 4.47
CA PHE A 305 -7.15 11.01 3.79
C PHE A 305 -6.93 9.54 3.44
N LEU A 306 -6.23 9.28 2.34
CA LEU A 306 -5.70 7.95 1.99
C LEU A 306 -4.25 8.10 1.50
N ALA A 307 -3.46 7.03 1.59
CA ALA A 307 -2.10 6.97 1.06
C ALA A 307 -1.77 5.59 0.47
N GLY A 308 -0.78 5.54 -0.40
CA GLY A 308 -0.31 4.30 -1.04
C GLY A 308 0.95 4.53 -1.87
N VAL A 309 1.47 3.45 -2.45
CA VAL A 309 2.69 3.44 -3.27
C VAL A 309 2.34 2.92 -4.66
N ALA A 310 2.82 3.59 -5.71
CA ALA A 310 2.54 3.23 -7.10
C ALA A 310 3.76 3.42 -8.00
N TYR A 311 4.00 2.50 -8.92
CA TYR A 311 5.03 2.57 -9.95
C TYR A 311 4.49 3.33 -11.17
N LEU A 312 4.31 4.65 -11.02
CA LEU A 312 3.65 5.52 -12.00
C LEU A 312 4.48 5.74 -13.30
N ASP A 313 5.77 5.41 -13.29
CA ASP A 313 6.62 5.36 -14.48
C ASP A 313 6.89 3.91 -14.95
N GLY A 314 6.30 2.93 -14.27
CA GLY A 314 6.50 1.50 -14.51
C GLY A 314 7.82 0.93 -13.97
N GLN A 315 8.64 1.73 -13.27
CA GLN A 315 9.98 1.33 -12.83
C GLN A 315 10.29 1.65 -11.37
N ARG A 316 9.92 2.84 -10.88
CA ARG A 316 10.28 3.30 -9.54
C ARG A 316 9.03 3.76 -8.76
N PRO A 317 9.04 3.58 -7.42
CA PRO A 317 7.88 3.88 -6.58
C PRO A 317 7.67 5.38 -6.37
N SER A 318 6.46 5.85 -6.61
CA SER A 318 5.95 7.17 -6.18
C SER A 318 5.02 6.98 -4.98
N ALA A 319 4.98 7.95 -4.07
CA ALA A 319 3.97 8.01 -3.04
C ALA A 319 2.71 8.71 -3.58
N VAL A 320 1.54 8.20 -3.22
CA VAL A 320 0.25 8.78 -3.62
C VAL A 320 -0.54 9.10 -2.37
N PHE A 321 -0.97 10.36 -2.24
CA PHE A 321 -1.81 10.83 -1.14
C PHE A 321 -3.10 11.42 -1.68
N SER A 322 -4.20 11.23 -0.96
CA SER A 322 -5.49 11.81 -1.33
C SER A 322 -6.16 12.53 -0.18
N ARG A 323 -7.09 13.41 -0.54
CA ARG A 323 -8.00 14.10 0.38
C ARG A 323 -9.40 14.11 -0.25
N GLY A 324 -10.39 13.71 0.55
CA GLY A 324 -11.80 13.67 0.19
C GLY A 324 -12.18 12.53 -0.77
N TYR A 325 -13.32 11.89 -0.51
CA TYR A 325 -13.87 10.85 -1.40
C TYR A 325 -15.41 10.82 -1.47
N TYR A 326 -16.11 11.43 -0.49
CA TYR A 326 -17.58 11.55 -0.51
C TYR A 326 -18.09 12.60 -1.51
N THR A 327 -17.27 13.60 -1.80
CA THR A 327 -17.60 14.77 -2.63
C THR A 327 -16.37 15.10 -3.49
N ARG A 328 -15.76 16.27 -3.31
CA ARG A 328 -14.47 16.60 -3.93
C ARG A 328 -13.46 15.54 -3.51
N ALA A 329 -12.81 14.95 -4.50
CA ALA A 329 -11.66 14.08 -4.38
C ALA A 329 -10.46 14.73 -5.06
N VAL A 330 -9.35 14.79 -4.32
CA VAL A 330 -8.07 15.27 -4.84
C VAL A 330 -7.02 14.20 -4.53
N ILE A 331 -6.24 13.83 -5.54
CA ILE A 331 -5.18 12.82 -5.44
C ILE A 331 -3.90 13.47 -5.96
N ALA A 332 -2.81 13.32 -5.23
CA ALA A 332 -1.51 13.86 -5.59
C ALA A 332 -0.45 12.77 -5.52
N ALA A 333 0.39 12.70 -6.55
CA ALA A 333 1.54 11.82 -6.59
C ALA A 333 2.83 12.60 -6.31
N TRP A 334 3.77 11.94 -5.63
CA TRP A 334 5.02 12.51 -5.16
C TRP A 334 6.18 11.55 -5.42
N ASP A 335 7.30 12.10 -5.85
CA ASP A 335 8.56 11.40 -6.06
C ASP A 335 9.59 11.90 -5.03
N TRP A 336 10.27 10.96 -4.37
CA TRP A 336 11.45 11.22 -3.53
C TRP A 336 12.68 10.64 -4.20
N ARG A 337 13.57 11.50 -4.68
CA ARG A 337 14.70 11.12 -5.53
C ARG A 337 15.89 12.03 -5.28
N GLY A 338 17.06 11.48 -4.98
CA GLY A 338 18.30 12.28 -4.86
C GLY A 338 18.19 13.41 -3.84
N GLY A 339 17.50 13.16 -2.71
CA GLY A 339 17.28 14.16 -1.67
C GLY A 339 16.20 15.20 -1.97
N GLN A 340 15.43 15.04 -3.06
CA GLN A 340 14.39 15.98 -3.47
C GLN A 340 13.00 15.35 -3.40
N LEU A 341 12.10 15.98 -2.63
CA LEU A 341 10.66 15.68 -2.63
C LEU A 341 9.98 16.55 -3.68
N SER A 342 9.42 15.92 -4.71
CA SER A 342 8.81 16.62 -5.86
C SER A 342 7.39 16.11 -6.13
N GLN A 343 6.47 17.03 -6.41
CA GLN A 343 5.11 16.67 -6.78
C GLN A 343 5.08 16.28 -8.26
N ARG A 344 4.64 15.05 -8.56
CA ARG A 344 4.56 14.51 -9.91
C ARG A 344 3.34 15.02 -10.67
N TRP A 345 2.16 14.89 -10.07
CA TRP A 345 0.90 15.38 -10.61
C TRP A 345 -0.15 15.54 -9.52
N VAL A 346 -1.23 16.26 -9.84
CA VAL A 346 -2.44 16.38 -9.01
C VAL A 346 -3.66 16.18 -9.89
N HIS A 347 -4.54 15.29 -9.46
CA HIS A 347 -5.90 15.17 -9.96
C HIS A 347 -6.85 15.87 -8.98
N ASP A 348 -7.73 16.74 -9.47
CA ASP A 348 -8.73 17.42 -8.67
C ASP A 348 -10.10 17.37 -9.35
N SER A 349 -11.00 16.57 -8.81
CA SER A 349 -12.37 16.41 -9.35
C SER A 349 -13.18 17.71 -9.39
N ALA A 350 -12.81 18.76 -8.64
CA ALA A 350 -13.44 20.07 -8.75
C ALA A 350 -13.11 20.77 -10.07
N ALA A 351 -11.97 20.46 -10.70
CA ALA A 351 -11.61 20.96 -12.02
C ALA A 351 -12.45 20.30 -13.13
N ASP A 352 -12.77 19.02 -12.97
CA ASP A 352 -13.52 18.24 -13.96
C ASP A 352 -15.04 18.40 -13.86
N THR A 353 -15.54 18.82 -12.69
CA THR A 353 -16.98 18.97 -12.42
C THR A 353 -17.26 20.14 -11.48
N PRO A 354 -17.47 21.36 -12.02
CA PRO A 354 -17.83 22.53 -11.21
C PRO A 354 -19.19 22.41 -10.49
N ALA A 355 -20.05 21.45 -10.89
CA ALA A 355 -21.45 21.34 -10.46
C ALA A 355 -21.79 20.08 -9.64
N GLY A 356 -20.81 19.30 -9.18
CA GLY A 356 -21.02 18.12 -8.31
C GLY A 356 -21.02 16.77 -9.04
N ARG A 357 -21.57 15.74 -8.39
CA ARG A 357 -21.53 14.33 -8.84
C ARG A 357 -22.06 14.19 -10.26
N ASP A 358 -21.24 13.66 -11.15
CA ASP A 358 -21.60 13.39 -12.53
C ASP A 358 -21.80 11.89 -12.76
N ALA A 359 -23.03 11.52 -13.14
CA ALA A 359 -23.37 10.15 -13.52
C ALA A 359 -22.89 9.79 -14.94
N GLN A 360 -22.39 10.76 -15.72
CA GLN A 360 -21.80 10.53 -17.04
C GLN A 360 -20.32 10.08 -16.99
N GLY A 361 -19.79 9.80 -15.79
CA GLY A 361 -18.48 9.17 -15.62
C GLY A 361 -17.27 10.09 -15.87
N ARG A 362 -17.45 11.41 -15.83
CA ARG A 362 -16.38 12.39 -16.15
C ARG A 362 -15.59 12.88 -14.93
N THR A 363 -15.84 12.32 -13.75
CA THR A 363 -15.22 12.82 -12.51
C THR A 363 -14.99 11.72 -11.47
N ALA A 364 -13.97 11.91 -10.62
CA ALA A 364 -13.76 11.13 -9.40
C ALA A 364 -14.63 11.62 -8.21
N PHE A 365 -15.42 12.69 -8.39
CA PHE A 365 -16.27 13.25 -7.33
C PHE A 365 -17.24 12.19 -6.75
N GLY A 366 -17.15 11.95 -5.44
CA GLY A 366 -18.03 11.04 -4.72
C GLY A 366 -17.81 9.55 -5.01
N GLN A 367 -16.67 9.18 -5.61
CA GLN A 367 -16.40 7.82 -6.06
C GLN A 367 -15.43 7.04 -5.17
N GLY A 368 -14.62 7.73 -4.36
CA GLY A 368 -13.59 7.06 -3.58
C GLY A 368 -14.17 6.13 -2.52
N ALA A 369 -13.43 5.07 -2.19
CA ALA A 369 -13.74 4.19 -1.07
C ALA A 369 -12.98 4.65 0.20
N HIS A 370 -13.15 3.94 1.32
CA HIS A 370 -12.28 4.09 2.50
C HIS A 370 -10.84 3.57 2.29
N TRP A 371 -10.48 3.22 1.05
CA TRP A 371 -9.16 2.78 0.59
C TRP A 371 -9.03 3.04 -0.92
N PHE A 372 -7.82 3.02 -1.48
CA PHE A 372 -7.62 2.89 -2.93
C PHE A 372 -6.62 1.79 -3.23
N ALA A 373 -6.82 1.08 -4.33
CA ALA A 373 -5.88 0.05 -4.78
C ALA A 373 -4.99 0.58 -5.90
N VAL A 374 -3.86 -0.09 -6.10
CA VAL A 374 -2.87 0.25 -7.13
C VAL A 374 -2.69 -0.98 -8.02
N SER A 375 -2.85 -0.79 -9.33
CA SER A 375 -2.68 -1.88 -10.30
C SER A 375 -2.51 -1.30 -11.70
N ASP A 376 -1.67 -1.92 -12.53
CA ASP A 376 -1.68 -1.73 -13.98
C ASP A 376 -2.99 -2.33 -14.54
N VAL A 377 -3.98 -1.47 -14.83
CA VAL A 377 -5.31 -1.93 -15.28
C VAL A 377 -5.48 -1.90 -16.80
N ASP A 378 -4.65 -1.14 -17.51
CA ASP A 378 -4.70 -1.01 -18.97
C ASP A 378 -3.59 -1.78 -19.72
N GLY A 379 -2.62 -2.32 -18.98
CA GLY A 379 -1.54 -3.17 -19.49
C GLY A 379 -0.37 -2.39 -20.08
N ASP A 380 -0.21 -1.10 -19.75
CA ASP A 380 0.91 -0.27 -20.22
C ASP A 380 2.21 -0.45 -19.41
N GLY A 381 2.18 -1.26 -18.34
CA GLY A 381 3.29 -1.56 -17.45
C GLY A 381 3.41 -0.59 -16.26
N ARG A 382 2.60 0.47 -16.20
CA ARG A 382 2.58 1.48 -15.15
C ARG A 382 1.40 1.25 -14.24
N ASP A 383 1.54 1.67 -12.99
CA ASP A 383 0.44 1.53 -12.04
C ASP A 383 -0.58 2.65 -12.19
N ASP A 384 -1.86 2.26 -12.13
CA ASP A 384 -3.01 3.14 -12.04
C ASP A 384 -3.59 3.13 -10.62
N ILE A 385 -4.35 4.17 -10.29
CA ILE A 385 -4.98 4.36 -8.98
C ILE A 385 -6.45 4.03 -9.07
N VAL A 386 -6.83 2.84 -8.58
CA VAL A 386 -8.22 2.41 -8.45
C VAL A 386 -8.81 3.05 -7.18
N TYR A 387 -9.36 4.25 -7.35
CA TYR A 387 -9.91 5.09 -6.31
C TYR A 387 -11.39 4.77 -6.06
N GLY A 388 -11.66 3.58 -5.55
CA GLY A 388 -13.03 3.07 -5.37
C GLY A 388 -13.74 2.87 -6.72
N ALA A 389 -14.82 3.63 -6.94
CA ALA A 389 -15.65 3.60 -8.14
C ALA A 389 -15.12 4.48 -9.29
N ALA A 390 -13.89 4.99 -9.17
CA ALA A 390 -13.17 5.69 -10.24
C ALA A 390 -11.75 5.12 -10.39
N THR A 391 -11.13 5.30 -11.55
CA THR A 391 -9.73 4.92 -11.76
C THR A 391 -8.99 6.04 -12.45
N LEU A 392 -7.86 6.44 -11.87
CA LEU A 392 -6.93 7.41 -12.43
C LEU A 392 -5.76 6.69 -13.05
N GLY A 393 -5.36 7.10 -14.25
CA GLY A 393 -4.19 6.55 -14.92
C GLY A 393 -2.90 6.97 -14.24
N SER A 394 -1.79 6.33 -14.61
CA SER A 394 -0.44 6.63 -14.08
C SER A 394 -0.01 8.12 -14.15
N GLY A 395 -0.59 8.90 -15.07
CA GLY A 395 -0.37 10.34 -15.22
C GLY A 395 -1.34 11.25 -14.45
N GLY A 396 -2.28 10.70 -13.69
CA GLY A 396 -3.28 11.43 -12.91
C GLY A 396 -4.55 11.79 -13.69
N GLN A 397 -4.67 11.45 -14.97
CA GLN A 397 -5.90 11.60 -15.75
C GLN A 397 -6.96 10.58 -15.31
N LEU A 398 -8.23 10.96 -15.31
CA LEU A 398 -9.32 10.01 -15.10
C LEU A 398 -9.39 9.05 -16.30
N LEU A 399 -9.28 7.74 -16.05
CA LEU A 399 -9.54 6.71 -17.06
C LEU A 399 -11.05 6.48 -17.19
N TYR A 400 -11.71 6.26 -16.06
CA TYR A 400 -13.16 6.13 -16.00
C TYR A 400 -13.69 6.37 -14.58
N SER A 401 -15.00 6.61 -14.51
CA SER A 401 -15.79 6.47 -13.29
C SER A 401 -17.05 5.65 -13.59
N THR A 402 -17.44 4.78 -12.65
CA THR A 402 -18.64 3.95 -12.79
C THR A 402 -19.92 4.70 -12.41
N GLY A 403 -19.81 5.81 -11.67
CA GLY A 403 -20.95 6.53 -11.11
C GLY A 403 -21.65 5.81 -9.94
N LEU A 404 -21.19 4.63 -9.54
CA LEU A 404 -21.78 3.83 -8.46
C LEU A 404 -21.46 4.39 -7.06
N GLY A 405 -20.45 5.27 -6.96
CA GLY A 405 -20.13 6.02 -5.75
C GLY A 405 -19.37 5.25 -4.68
N HIS A 406 -19.28 5.92 -3.53
CA HIS A 406 -18.57 5.48 -2.34
C HIS A 406 -18.94 4.07 -1.85
N GLY A 407 -17.97 3.43 -1.19
CA GLY A 407 -18.16 2.24 -0.39
C GLY A 407 -16.93 1.87 0.43
N ASP A 408 -17.02 0.73 1.10
CA ASP A 408 -16.16 0.43 2.26
C ASP A 408 -15.11 -0.66 1.97
N ALA A 409 -15.29 -1.44 0.90
CA ALA A 409 -14.38 -2.51 0.53
C ALA A 409 -14.13 -2.56 -0.98
N LEU A 410 -12.87 -2.70 -1.35
CA LEU A 410 -12.36 -2.66 -2.73
C LEU A 410 -11.33 -3.77 -2.94
N HIS A 411 -11.49 -4.56 -3.99
CA HIS A 411 -10.61 -5.68 -4.33
C HIS A 411 -10.24 -5.65 -5.80
N VAL A 412 -8.94 -5.54 -6.09
CA VAL A 412 -8.41 -5.50 -7.45
C VAL A 412 -7.50 -6.71 -7.66
N GLY A 413 -7.74 -7.48 -8.71
CA GLY A 413 -7.00 -8.71 -8.96
C GLY A 413 -7.46 -9.44 -10.20
N GLN A 414 -6.86 -10.61 -10.45
CA GLN A 414 -7.34 -11.53 -11.47
C GLN A 414 -8.41 -12.47 -10.86
N HIS A 415 -9.60 -11.93 -10.60
CA HIS A 415 -10.68 -12.67 -9.94
C HIS A 415 -11.27 -13.76 -10.84
N ASP A 416 -11.38 -13.49 -12.14
CA ASP A 416 -11.69 -14.48 -13.16
C ASP A 416 -10.45 -14.75 -14.02
N PRO A 417 -9.71 -15.85 -13.79
CA PRO A 417 -8.51 -16.17 -14.55
C PRO A 417 -8.73 -16.38 -16.05
N ALA A 418 -9.97 -16.65 -16.49
CA ALA A 418 -10.29 -16.85 -17.89
C ALA A 418 -10.56 -15.53 -18.64
N ARG A 419 -10.83 -14.44 -17.90
CA ARG A 419 -11.09 -13.11 -18.48
C ARG A 419 -9.80 -12.28 -18.55
N PRO A 420 -9.37 -11.80 -19.74
CA PRO A 420 -8.18 -10.96 -19.85
C PRO A 420 -8.25 -9.68 -19.00
N GLY A 421 -7.09 -9.25 -18.49
CA GLY A 421 -6.95 -8.05 -17.66
C GLY A 421 -7.38 -8.26 -16.21
N ARG A 422 -7.17 -7.25 -15.37
CA ARG A 422 -7.61 -7.25 -13.96
C ARG A 422 -9.13 -7.00 -13.86
N GLN A 423 -9.73 -7.45 -12.77
CA GLN A 423 -11.11 -7.14 -12.39
C GLN A 423 -11.12 -6.38 -11.07
N ILE A 424 -12.13 -5.52 -10.90
CA ILE A 424 -12.36 -4.72 -9.71
C ILE A 424 -13.70 -5.15 -9.12
N PHE A 425 -13.67 -5.63 -7.88
CA PHE A 425 -14.86 -5.92 -7.08
C PHE A 425 -14.94 -4.90 -5.94
N MET A 426 -16.10 -4.24 -5.83
CA MET A 426 -16.35 -3.22 -4.82
C MET A 426 -17.80 -3.31 -4.33
N VAL A 427 -18.01 -3.03 -3.05
CA VAL A 427 -19.35 -2.82 -2.48
C VAL A 427 -19.66 -1.32 -2.40
N HIS A 428 -20.93 -0.93 -2.42
CA HIS A 428 -21.35 0.47 -2.42
C HIS A 428 -22.27 0.78 -1.24
N GLU A 429 -22.03 1.90 -0.55
CA GLU A 429 -22.75 2.28 0.68
C GLU A 429 -24.18 2.82 0.39
N SER A 430 -24.38 3.42 -0.78
CA SER A 430 -25.63 4.11 -1.12
C SER A 430 -26.56 3.25 -1.99
N PRO A 431 -27.70 2.74 -1.48
CA PRO A 431 -28.65 1.93 -2.27
C PRO A 431 -29.23 2.66 -3.48
N LYS A 432 -29.25 4.00 -3.46
CA LYS A 432 -29.71 4.80 -4.61
C LYS A 432 -28.73 4.83 -5.78
N SER A 433 -27.53 4.26 -5.63
CA SER A 433 -26.49 4.28 -6.66
C SER A 433 -26.36 2.99 -7.46
N TYR A 434 -27.14 1.94 -7.16
CA TYR A 434 -27.11 0.66 -7.88
C TYR A 434 -28.50 0.08 -8.13
#